data_AF-A0A6A3N6Q0-F1
#
_entry.id   AF-A0A6A3N6Q0-F1
#
_cell.length_a   1.000
_cell.length_b   1.000
_cell.length_c   1.000
_cell.angle_alpha   90.00
_cell.angle_beta   90.00
_cell.angle_gamma   90.00
#
_symmetry.space_group_name_H-M   'P 1'
#
loop_
_entity.id
_entity.type
_entity.pdbx_description
1 polymer ?
#
loop_
_entity_poly.entity_id
_entity_poly.type
_entity_poly.pdbx_seq_one_letter_code
_entity_poly.pdbx_strand_id
1 'polypeptide(L)'
;MPWPSSYWAIYLDGINYRWASSTEPSATEKYAKAFGMDPDQLMTAVSKSTGVLSMTSRSQCTTNADCASKNDGSVCARRDGQYEGYCIPTWFGICHAWAPAAILEPEPNCAVEHNGVTFQPMDVKALLSEIYDGANIATVFTGARFYGPDTKDSTDEYGRYTDTSRRDLGPGFMHAALANILGRFSSSVVMDVTAGAEVWNQPVYSFKVLSQTEMTPSDASNQNFGVSTYPFNSAAQRIMYVESRVSWMIETFEDGGLVSSGRASKYETSKKYTYLLELDNDFNILGGKWVGESKTDHPDFLWIPKARPDMSLVTEVGLSYQNVRTLLYKATNLYM
;
A
#
# COMPACT_ATOMS: atom_id res chain seq x y z
N MET A 1 -4.98 6.42 13.23
CA MET A 1 -4.87 6.77 11.79
C MET A 1 -3.45 6.44 11.36
N PRO A 2 -3.25 5.68 10.28
CA PRO A 2 -1.94 5.42 9.71
C PRO A 2 -1.26 6.71 9.26
N TRP A 3 0.07 6.79 9.32
CA TRP A 3 0.80 7.98 8.91
C TRP A 3 1.18 7.95 7.42
N PRO A 4 1.06 9.08 6.69
CA PRO A 4 1.53 9.17 5.32
C PRO A 4 3.07 9.25 5.25
N SER A 5 3.64 8.69 4.17
CA SER A 5 5.07 8.66 3.87
C SER A 5 5.31 8.29 2.41
N SER A 6 6.53 8.01 2.00
CA SER A 6 6.85 7.55 0.65
C SER A 6 6.76 6.02 0.56
N TYR A 7 6.49 5.54 -0.64
CA TYR A 7 6.73 4.14 -1.02
C TYR A 7 8.21 3.86 -1.32
N TRP A 8 9.10 4.84 -1.15
CA TRP A 8 10.56 4.74 -1.32
C TRP A 8 10.94 4.07 -2.64
N ALA A 9 10.64 4.78 -3.72
CA ALA A 9 10.73 4.25 -5.08
C ALA A 9 12.12 3.69 -5.41
N ILE A 10 12.14 2.53 -6.04
CA ILE A 10 13.37 1.84 -6.45
C ILE A 10 14.18 2.71 -7.43
N TYR A 11 13.49 3.43 -8.32
CA TYR A 11 14.15 4.31 -9.30
C TYR A 11 14.88 5.50 -8.66
N LEU A 12 14.55 5.85 -7.41
CA LEU A 12 15.22 6.87 -6.58
C LEU A 12 16.32 6.28 -5.67
N ASP A 13 16.62 4.99 -5.82
CA ASP A 13 17.52 4.21 -4.96
C ASP A 13 16.98 3.92 -3.56
N GLY A 14 15.66 3.77 -3.42
CA GLY A 14 15.01 3.37 -2.17
C GLY A 14 15.22 4.41 -1.06
N ILE A 15 15.59 3.98 0.15
CA ILE A 15 15.86 4.88 1.28
C ILE A 15 17.22 5.59 1.21
N ASN A 16 18.04 5.32 0.18
CA ASN A 16 19.22 6.15 -0.14
C ASN A 16 18.82 7.49 -0.76
N TYR A 17 17.55 7.68 -1.14
CA TYR A 17 17.07 8.94 -1.68
C TYR A 17 17.23 10.07 -0.65
N ARG A 18 17.93 11.13 -1.05
CA ARG A 18 18.11 12.35 -0.24
C ARG A 18 16.87 13.24 -0.32
N TRP A 19 15.84 12.84 0.41
CA TRP A 19 14.49 13.42 0.35
C TRP A 19 14.41 14.90 0.79
N ALA A 20 15.28 15.34 1.71
CA ALA A 20 15.25 16.71 2.23
C ALA A 20 15.89 17.73 1.28
N SER A 21 17.07 17.42 0.76
CA SER A 21 17.78 18.17 -0.28
C SER A 21 18.94 17.34 -0.82
N SER A 22 19.51 17.70 -1.97
CA SER A 22 20.66 16.99 -2.56
C SER A 22 21.91 16.98 -1.68
N THR A 23 22.03 17.92 -0.74
CA THR A 23 23.18 18.04 0.17
C THR A 23 22.96 17.40 1.53
N GLU A 24 21.71 17.14 1.92
CA GLU A 24 21.41 16.49 3.19
C GLU A 24 21.61 14.97 3.06
N PRO A 25 22.27 14.31 4.03
CA PRO A 25 22.44 12.86 4.00
C PRO A 25 21.09 12.13 3.98
N SER A 26 21.02 11.03 3.23
CA SER A 26 19.88 10.11 3.21
C SER A 26 19.67 9.42 4.55
N ALA A 27 18.50 8.79 4.73
CA ALA A 27 18.21 8.02 5.94
C ALA A 27 19.24 6.90 6.16
N THR A 28 19.67 6.23 5.09
CA THR A 28 20.72 5.20 5.13
C THR A 28 22.06 5.76 5.60
N GLU A 29 22.51 6.88 5.04
CA GLU A 29 23.77 7.53 5.43
C GLU A 29 23.75 7.94 6.90
N LYS A 30 22.62 8.49 7.35
CA LYS A 30 22.43 8.87 8.76
C LYS A 30 22.50 7.65 9.67
N TYR A 31 21.81 6.57 9.32
CA TYR A 31 21.85 5.31 10.09
C TYR A 31 23.27 4.77 10.18
N ALA A 32 23.98 4.65 9.05
CA ALA A 32 25.34 4.14 9.03
C ALA A 32 26.26 4.95 9.95
N LYS A 33 26.23 6.28 9.84
CA LYS A 33 27.04 7.18 10.69
C LYS A 33 26.70 7.04 12.16
N ALA A 34 25.42 7.03 12.51
CA ALA A 34 24.98 6.99 13.91
C ALA A 34 25.31 5.66 14.60
N PHE A 35 25.33 4.55 13.85
CA PHE A 35 25.55 3.20 14.38
C PHE A 35 26.93 2.60 14.03
N GLY A 36 27.86 3.44 13.57
CA GLY A 36 29.27 3.04 13.36
C GLY A 36 29.48 2.06 12.19
N MET A 37 28.63 2.14 11.16
CA MET A 37 28.75 1.37 9.93
C MET A 37 29.37 2.22 8.82
N ASP A 38 29.95 1.56 7.82
CA ASP A 38 30.42 2.24 6.61
C ASP A 38 29.23 2.68 5.73
N PRO A 39 29.06 3.99 5.46
CA PRO A 39 27.92 4.48 4.69
C PRO A 39 27.85 3.92 3.27
N ASP A 40 28.98 3.78 2.57
CA ASP A 40 29.02 3.32 1.18
C ASP A 40 28.63 1.84 1.08
N GLN A 41 29.07 1.02 2.03
CA GLN A 41 28.68 -0.39 2.14
C GLN A 41 27.18 -0.54 2.42
N LEU A 42 26.64 0.20 3.40
CA LEU A 42 25.22 0.12 3.74
C LEU A 42 24.34 0.62 2.60
N MET A 43 24.66 1.77 2.00
CA MET A 43 23.93 2.28 0.83
C MET A 43 23.97 1.30 -0.34
N THR A 44 25.11 0.64 -0.57
CA THR A 44 25.21 -0.38 -1.62
C THR A 44 24.39 -1.62 -1.30
N ALA A 45 24.32 -2.04 -0.04
CA ALA A 45 23.46 -3.15 0.39
C ALA A 45 21.97 -2.82 0.20
N VAL A 46 21.53 -1.64 0.67
CA VAL A 46 20.16 -1.13 0.44
C VAL A 46 19.85 -1.06 -1.05
N SER A 47 20.75 -0.50 -1.87
CA SER A 47 20.53 -0.40 -3.32
C SER A 47 20.34 -1.77 -4.00
N LYS A 48 21.05 -2.80 -3.53
CA LYS A 48 20.91 -4.19 -4.03
C LYS A 48 19.62 -4.86 -3.57
N SER A 49 19.05 -4.42 -2.45
CA SER A 49 17.79 -4.95 -1.91
C SER A 49 16.58 -4.23 -2.51
N THR A 50 16.49 -2.92 -2.32
CA THR A 50 15.30 -2.09 -2.59
C THR A 50 15.59 -0.85 -3.44
N GLY A 51 16.77 -0.76 -4.08
CA GLY A 51 17.17 0.38 -4.90
C GLY A 51 17.63 0.02 -6.31
N VAL A 52 18.40 0.90 -6.94
CA VAL A 52 18.77 0.81 -8.36
C VAL A 52 19.53 -0.49 -8.69
N LEU A 53 20.40 -0.96 -7.79
CA LEU A 53 21.19 -2.17 -8.00
C LEU A 53 20.39 -3.47 -7.85
N SER A 54 19.16 -3.44 -7.32
CA SER A 54 18.24 -4.58 -7.36
C SER A 54 17.75 -4.88 -8.79
N MET A 55 17.92 -3.94 -9.71
CA MET A 55 17.38 -3.98 -11.08
C MET A 55 18.46 -4.20 -12.15
N THR A 56 19.59 -4.82 -11.80
CA THR A 56 20.73 -5.03 -12.73
C THR A 56 20.39 -5.92 -13.93
N SER A 57 19.30 -6.70 -13.87
CA SER A 57 18.81 -7.50 -14.99
C SER A 57 18.03 -6.67 -16.03
N ARG A 58 17.65 -5.43 -15.71
CA ARG A 58 16.97 -4.51 -16.62
C ARG A 58 17.97 -3.85 -17.57
N SER A 59 17.46 -3.22 -18.63
CA SER A 59 18.32 -2.58 -19.63
C SER A 59 19.10 -1.42 -19.02
N GLN A 60 20.40 -1.38 -19.29
CA GLN A 60 21.26 -0.26 -18.94
C GLN A 60 20.86 1.02 -19.68
N CYS A 61 21.11 2.16 -19.07
CA CYS A 61 20.80 3.47 -19.63
C CYS A 61 21.75 4.56 -19.11
N THR A 62 21.80 5.67 -19.83
CA THR A 62 22.46 6.92 -19.43
C THR A 62 21.47 8.09 -19.36
N THR A 63 20.41 8.03 -20.17
CA THR A 63 19.35 9.04 -20.24
C THR A 63 17.97 8.40 -20.33
N ASN A 64 16.91 9.18 -20.05
CA ASN A 64 15.54 8.69 -20.19
C ASN A 64 15.17 8.26 -21.62
N ALA A 65 15.88 8.76 -22.65
CA ALA A 65 15.64 8.37 -24.04
C ALA A 65 15.93 6.88 -24.27
N ASP A 66 16.91 6.31 -23.54
CA ASP A 66 17.27 4.89 -23.63
C ASP A 66 16.12 3.98 -23.14
N CYS A 67 15.23 4.52 -22.31
CA CYS A 67 14.10 3.81 -21.70
C CYS A 67 12.77 3.99 -22.44
N ALA A 68 12.70 4.89 -23.44
CA ALA A 68 11.45 5.24 -24.13
C ALA A 68 10.79 4.02 -24.81
N SER A 69 11.58 3.05 -25.25
CA SER A 69 11.08 1.83 -25.91
C SER A 69 10.40 0.83 -24.96
N LYS A 70 10.50 1.02 -23.63
CA LYS A 70 9.94 0.08 -22.65
C LYS A 70 8.42 0.16 -22.52
N ASN A 71 7.84 1.34 -22.74
CA ASN A 71 6.39 1.58 -22.65
C ASN A 71 5.74 1.10 -21.34
N ASP A 72 6.49 1.10 -20.24
CA ASP A 72 6.07 0.62 -18.91
C ASP A 72 6.30 1.69 -17.80
N GLY A 73 6.45 2.95 -18.19
CA GLY A 73 6.77 4.05 -17.27
C GLY A 73 8.23 4.07 -16.79
N SER A 74 9.12 3.27 -17.38
CA SER A 74 10.54 3.27 -17.00
C SER A 74 11.23 4.61 -17.22
N VAL A 75 12.01 5.03 -16.22
CA VAL A 75 12.98 6.13 -16.33
C VAL A 75 14.40 5.60 -16.17
N CYS A 76 15.39 6.37 -16.60
CA CYS A 76 16.79 6.00 -16.38
C CYS A 76 17.20 6.31 -14.94
N ALA A 77 17.11 5.29 -14.09
CA ALA A 77 17.40 5.36 -12.67
C ALA A 77 18.89 5.15 -12.41
N ARG A 78 19.51 6.10 -11.72
CA ARG A 78 20.94 6.11 -11.43
C ARG A 78 21.16 6.36 -9.95
N ARG A 79 22.15 5.68 -9.37
CA ARG A 79 22.63 6.04 -8.03
C ARG A 79 23.29 7.41 -8.05
N ASP A 80 23.29 8.09 -6.92
CA ASP A 80 23.96 9.38 -6.79
C ASP A 80 25.45 9.26 -7.19
N GLY A 81 25.92 10.24 -7.95
CA GLY A 81 27.29 10.25 -8.51
C GLY A 81 27.56 9.26 -9.65
N GLN A 82 26.62 8.41 -10.07
CA GLN A 82 26.82 7.47 -11.18
C GLN A 82 26.33 8.03 -12.53
N TYR A 83 27.07 7.73 -13.60
CA TYR A 83 26.70 8.15 -14.96
C TYR A 83 25.70 7.20 -15.63
N GLU A 84 25.84 5.90 -15.35
CA GLU A 84 25.02 4.81 -15.89
C GLU A 84 24.06 4.27 -14.84
N GLY A 85 22.97 3.69 -15.31
CA GLY A 85 21.92 3.12 -14.48
C GLY A 85 21.09 2.10 -15.24
N TYR A 86 19.84 1.92 -14.82
CA TYR A 86 18.92 0.96 -15.43
C TYR A 86 17.55 1.59 -15.69
N CYS A 87 16.86 1.12 -16.72
CA CYS A 87 15.48 1.52 -17.00
C CYS A 87 14.53 0.86 -16.00
N ILE A 88 14.07 1.62 -15.00
CA ILE A 88 13.25 1.13 -13.88
C ILE A 88 11.86 1.80 -13.93
N PRO A 89 10.76 1.02 -13.91
CA PRO A 89 9.40 1.55 -13.78
C PRO A 89 9.25 2.38 -12.51
N THR A 90 8.63 3.55 -12.63
CA THR A 90 8.55 4.48 -11.49
C THR A 90 7.69 3.97 -10.35
N TRP A 91 6.74 3.08 -10.60
CA TRP A 91 5.85 2.54 -9.56
C TRP A 91 6.53 1.51 -8.65
N PHE A 92 7.69 0.96 -9.04
CA PHE A 92 8.42 0.03 -8.19
C PHE A 92 8.88 0.72 -6.90
N GLY A 93 8.53 0.12 -5.76
CA GLY A 93 8.95 0.53 -4.42
C GLY A 93 8.44 -0.43 -3.36
N ILE A 94 8.51 0.01 -2.12
CA ILE A 94 8.19 -0.77 -0.92
C ILE A 94 6.90 -0.29 -0.25
N CYS A 95 5.86 0.03 -1.04
CA CYS A 95 4.54 0.39 -0.51
C CYS A 95 3.94 -0.72 0.37
N HIS A 96 4.23 -1.99 0.05
CA HIS A 96 3.85 -3.16 0.86
C HIS A 96 4.51 -3.18 2.24
N ALA A 97 5.60 -2.45 2.44
CA ALA A 97 6.31 -2.35 3.71
C ALA A 97 5.97 -1.06 4.47
N TRP A 98 5.81 0.06 3.76
CA TRP A 98 5.32 1.30 4.37
C TRP A 98 3.91 1.13 4.94
N ALA A 99 2.96 0.55 4.20
CA ALA A 99 1.58 0.42 4.64
C ALA A 99 1.42 -0.30 6.00
N PRO A 100 2.00 -1.49 6.25
CA PRO A 100 1.94 -2.12 7.56
C PRO A 100 2.73 -1.36 8.64
N ALA A 101 3.85 -0.72 8.30
CA ALA A 101 4.59 0.12 9.25
C ALA A 101 3.72 1.30 9.71
N ALA A 102 2.99 1.93 8.79
CA ALA A 102 2.06 3.02 9.07
C ALA A 102 0.90 2.60 9.99
N ILE A 103 0.48 1.34 9.89
CA ILE A 103 -0.59 0.77 10.73
C ILE A 103 -0.08 0.41 12.12
N LEU A 104 1.07 -0.26 12.19
CA LEU A 104 1.54 -0.89 13.42
C LEU A 104 2.47 -0.01 14.26
N GLU A 105 3.14 0.97 13.67
CA GLU A 105 4.08 1.86 14.35
C GLU A 105 3.44 3.21 14.67
N PRO A 106 3.70 3.79 15.86
CA PRO A 106 3.37 5.19 16.09
C PRO A 106 4.09 6.09 15.08
N GLU A 107 3.51 7.23 14.75
CA GLU A 107 4.18 8.18 13.86
C GLU A 107 5.32 8.90 14.60
N PRO A 108 6.55 8.96 14.05
CA PRO A 108 7.59 9.83 14.60
C PRO A 108 7.14 11.30 14.47
N ASN A 109 7.18 12.06 15.58
CA ASN A 109 6.60 13.42 15.62
C ASN A 109 7.64 14.54 15.49
N CYS A 110 8.88 14.28 15.90
CA CYS A 110 9.93 15.29 15.99
C CYS A 110 11.31 14.72 15.68
N ALA A 111 12.25 15.62 15.35
CA ALA A 111 13.64 15.26 15.09
C ALA A 111 14.30 14.68 16.36
N VAL A 112 15.18 13.71 16.18
CA VAL A 112 15.94 13.08 17.27
C VAL A 112 17.42 13.05 16.96
N GLU A 113 18.24 13.29 17.97
CA GLU A 113 19.68 13.10 17.87
C GLU A 113 20.09 11.74 18.42
N HIS A 114 20.98 11.06 17.70
CA HIS A 114 21.67 9.87 18.18
C HIS A 114 23.12 9.88 17.68
N ASN A 115 24.07 9.81 18.62
CA ASN A 115 25.50 9.78 18.34
C ASN A 115 25.97 10.90 17.38
N GLY A 116 25.47 12.12 17.60
CA GLY A 116 25.83 13.30 16.79
C GLY A 116 25.15 13.39 15.43
N VAL A 117 24.17 12.50 15.14
CA VAL A 117 23.38 12.53 13.89
C VAL A 117 21.93 12.85 14.20
N THR A 118 21.38 13.83 13.50
CA THR A 118 19.96 14.21 13.59
C THR A 118 19.13 13.44 12.56
N PHE A 119 18.18 12.66 13.06
CA PHE A 119 17.14 11.99 12.28
C PHE A 119 15.87 12.82 12.33
N GLN A 120 15.38 13.24 11.17
CA GLN A 120 14.05 13.81 11.05
C GLN A 120 12.99 12.71 11.11
N PRO A 121 11.72 13.03 11.42
CA PRO A 121 10.62 12.08 11.33
C PRO A 121 10.57 11.31 10.02
N MET A 122 10.79 11.97 8.89
CA MET A 122 10.80 11.30 7.58
C MET A 122 11.98 10.31 7.42
N ASP A 123 13.14 10.54 8.07
CA ASP A 123 14.23 9.56 8.11
C ASP A 123 13.83 8.30 8.88
N VAL A 124 13.13 8.47 10.02
CA VAL A 124 12.65 7.33 10.83
C VAL A 124 11.56 6.56 10.08
N LYS A 125 10.67 7.25 9.35
CA LYS A 125 9.68 6.61 8.46
C LYS A 125 10.38 5.78 7.37
N ALA A 126 11.46 6.30 6.78
CA ALA A 126 12.27 5.57 5.78
C ALA A 126 12.82 4.26 6.35
N LEU A 127 13.50 4.36 7.50
CA LEU A 127 14.12 3.21 8.15
C LEU A 127 13.10 2.16 8.59
N LEU A 128 11.92 2.58 9.07
CA LEU A 128 10.84 1.65 9.39
C LEU A 128 10.32 0.93 8.15
N SER A 129 10.09 1.64 7.04
CA SER A 129 9.65 1.00 5.80
C SER A 129 10.68 -0.04 5.31
N GLU A 130 11.97 0.27 5.32
CA GLU A 130 13.03 -0.68 4.93
C GLU A 130 13.12 -1.88 5.89
N ILE A 131 12.92 -1.68 7.21
CA ILE A 131 12.83 -2.79 8.17
C ILE A 131 11.67 -3.71 7.83
N TYR A 132 10.49 -3.15 7.54
CA TYR A 132 9.28 -3.94 7.26
C TYR A 132 9.38 -4.69 5.93
N ASP A 133 10.17 -4.21 4.97
CA ASP A 133 10.48 -4.93 3.74
C ASP A 133 11.37 -6.15 4.02
N GLY A 134 12.46 -5.94 4.78
CA GLY A 134 13.36 -7.02 5.19
C GLY A 134 12.81 -7.93 6.28
N ALA A 135 11.60 -7.68 6.79
CA ALA A 135 10.97 -8.47 7.84
C ALA A 135 10.02 -9.52 7.24
N ASN A 136 10.19 -10.78 7.64
CA ASN A 136 9.21 -11.83 7.35
C ASN A 136 8.02 -11.75 8.32
N ILE A 137 7.17 -10.74 8.15
CA ILE A 137 5.97 -10.56 8.97
C ILE A 137 4.84 -11.49 8.49
N ALA A 138 4.24 -12.22 9.44
CA ALA A 138 3.09 -13.05 9.12
C ALA A 138 1.88 -12.16 8.76
N THR A 139 1.21 -12.47 7.66
CA THR A 139 0.01 -11.76 7.19
C THR A 139 -1.22 -12.65 7.23
N VAL A 140 -2.40 -12.04 7.30
CA VAL A 140 -3.67 -12.65 6.88
C VAL A 140 -4.00 -12.03 5.54
N PHE A 141 -3.85 -12.79 4.46
CA PHE A 141 -4.06 -12.32 3.10
C PHE A 141 -5.37 -12.86 2.54
N THR A 142 -6.14 -12.00 1.88
CA THR A 142 -7.44 -12.37 1.27
C THR A 142 -7.63 -11.67 -0.06
N GLY A 143 -8.24 -12.37 -1.01
CA GLY A 143 -8.11 -12.04 -2.43
C GLY A 143 -6.92 -12.76 -3.05
N ALA A 144 -6.76 -12.62 -4.36
CA ALA A 144 -5.60 -13.06 -5.09
C ALA A 144 -4.89 -11.82 -5.66
N ARG A 145 -3.77 -12.03 -6.35
CA ARG A 145 -3.17 -10.98 -7.16
C ARG A 145 -3.41 -11.35 -8.61
N PHE A 146 -3.87 -10.40 -9.40
CA PHE A 146 -3.85 -10.52 -10.85
C PHE A 146 -2.42 -10.26 -11.36
N TYR A 147 -1.91 -11.17 -12.19
CA TYR A 147 -0.56 -11.08 -12.78
C TYR A 147 -0.59 -10.80 -14.29
N GLY A 148 -1.77 -10.51 -14.85
CA GLY A 148 -1.96 -10.25 -16.28
C GLY A 148 -1.80 -8.76 -16.66
N PRO A 149 -1.78 -8.46 -17.97
CA PRO A 149 -1.70 -7.08 -18.46
C PRO A 149 -3.02 -6.33 -18.27
N ASP A 150 -2.93 -4.99 -18.22
CA ASP A 150 -4.12 -4.11 -18.12
C ASP A 150 -5.05 -4.12 -19.34
N THR A 151 -4.59 -4.66 -20.48
CA THR A 151 -5.32 -4.57 -21.75
C THR A 151 -6.18 -5.81 -22.04
N LYS A 152 -7.41 -5.54 -22.51
CA LYS A 152 -8.38 -6.46 -23.13
C LYS A 152 -8.56 -7.82 -22.42
N ASP A 153 -9.09 -7.77 -21.22
CA ASP A 153 -9.81 -8.93 -20.71
C ASP A 153 -11.21 -9.00 -21.31
N SER A 154 -11.61 -10.22 -21.66
CA SER A 154 -12.99 -10.47 -22.05
C SER A 154 -13.89 -10.34 -20.83
N THR A 155 -15.05 -9.73 -21.02
CA THR A 155 -16.11 -9.72 -20.02
C THR A 155 -17.19 -10.74 -20.38
N ASP A 156 -17.88 -11.26 -19.38
CA ASP A 156 -19.09 -12.06 -19.62
C ASP A 156 -20.28 -11.16 -20.01
N GLU A 157 -21.42 -11.78 -20.26
CA GLU A 157 -22.67 -11.11 -20.65
C GLU A 157 -23.17 -10.06 -19.64
N TYR A 158 -22.66 -10.07 -18.40
CA TYR A 158 -22.99 -9.11 -17.34
C TYR A 158 -21.89 -8.03 -17.14
N GLY A 159 -20.85 -8.05 -17.97
CA GLY A 159 -19.76 -7.08 -17.93
C GLY A 159 -18.73 -7.34 -16.83
N ARG A 160 -18.62 -8.58 -16.33
CA ARG A 160 -17.60 -8.98 -15.35
C ARG A 160 -16.40 -9.61 -16.06
N TYR A 161 -15.18 -9.34 -15.63
CA TYR A 161 -13.97 -9.99 -16.19
C TYR A 161 -14.09 -11.51 -16.20
N THR A 162 -13.87 -12.20 -17.30
CA THR A 162 -13.97 -13.67 -17.33
C THR A 162 -12.92 -14.35 -16.45
N ASP A 163 -11.76 -13.72 -16.28
CA ASP A 163 -10.71 -14.16 -15.36
C ASP A 163 -11.19 -14.01 -13.90
N THR A 164 -11.24 -15.14 -13.19
CA THR A 164 -11.67 -15.19 -11.80
C THR A 164 -10.71 -14.48 -10.84
N SER A 165 -9.44 -14.34 -11.20
CA SER A 165 -8.46 -13.58 -10.40
C SER A 165 -8.67 -12.07 -10.45
N ARG A 166 -9.53 -11.56 -11.35
CA ARG A 166 -10.01 -10.17 -11.34
C ARG A 166 -11.43 -10.05 -10.76
N ARG A 167 -11.90 -11.10 -10.07
CA ARG A 167 -13.18 -11.16 -9.33
C ARG A 167 -12.95 -11.60 -7.88
N ASP A 168 -11.70 -11.66 -7.47
CA ASP A 168 -11.19 -12.40 -6.32
C ASP A 168 -11.60 -11.78 -4.98
N LEU A 169 -11.60 -10.45 -4.85
CA LEU A 169 -12.20 -9.78 -3.71
C LEU A 169 -13.69 -9.54 -3.94
N GLY A 170 -14.52 -10.50 -3.51
CA GLY A 170 -15.97 -10.35 -3.52
C GLY A 170 -16.45 -9.23 -2.58
N PRO A 171 -17.44 -8.40 -2.99
CA PRO A 171 -17.85 -7.23 -2.20
C PRO A 171 -18.56 -7.60 -0.90
N GLY A 172 -19.20 -8.77 -0.82
CA GLY A 172 -19.78 -9.26 0.43
C GLY A 172 -18.71 -9.50 1.50
N PHE A 173 -17.57 -10.08 1.09
CA PHE A 173 -16.41 -10.24 1.97
C PHE A 173 -15.78 -8.89 2.29
N MET A 174 -15.53 -8.03 1.30
CA MET A 174 -14.97 -6.69 1.54
C MET A 174 -15.80 -5.90 2.55
N HIS A 175 -17.13 -5.87 2.36
CA HIS A 175 -18.05 -5.17 3.26
C HIS A 175 -17.95 -5.71 4.69
N ALA A 176 -18.05 -7.04 4.86
CA ALA A 176 -17.96 -7.67 6.17
C ALA A 176 -16.59 -7.43 6.83
N ALA A 177 -15.50 -7.59 6.08
CA ALA A 177 -14.14 -7.41 6.57
C ALA A 177 -13.90 -5.97 7.02
N LEU A 178 -14.16 -4.98 6.16
CA LEU A 178 -13.92 -3.58 6.48
C LEU A 178 -14.83 -3.07 7.61
N ALA A 179 -16.11 -3.43 7.60
CA ALA A 179 -17.03 -3.05 8.68
C ALA A 179 -16.57 -3.59 10.04
N ASN A 180 -16.08 -4.84 10.10
CA ASN A 180 -15.60 -5.42 11.35
C ASN A 180 -14.20 -4.90 11.74
N ILE A 181 -13.23 -4.93 10.83
CA ILE A 181 -11.84 -4.54 11.13
C ILE A 181 -11.78 -3.07 11.57
N LEU A 182 -12.36 -2.16 10.78
CA LEU A 182 -12.30 -0.72 11.05
C LEU A 182 -13.33 -0.30 12.11
N GLY A 183 -14.56 -0.81 11.99
CA GLY A 183 -15.67 -0.38 12.85
C GLY A 183 -15.69 -1.06 14.22
N ARG A 184 -15.59 -2.40 14.26
CA ARG A 184 -15.76 -3.18 15.49
C ARG A 184 -14.46 -3.39 16.26
N PHE A 185 -13.37 -3.67 15.55
CA PHE A 185 -12.08 -3.96 16.16
C PHE A 185 -11.17 -2.73 16.25
N SER A 186 -11.59 -1.59 15.70
CA SER A 186 -10.80 -0.35 15.68
C SER A 186 -9.37 -0.56 15.17
N SER A 187 -9.23 -1.45 14.19
CA SER A 187 -7.97 -1.82 13.56
C SER A 187 -7.93 -1.30 12.11
N SER A 188 -6.89 -1.65 11.36
CA SER A 188 -6.66 -1.21 9.99
C SER A 188 -6.22 -2.38 9.11
N VAL A 189 -6.26 -2.19 7.80
CA VAL A 189 -5.92 -3.18 6.79
C VAL A 189 -5.12 -2.52 5.69
N VAL A 190 -4.25 -3.27 5.03
CA VAL A 190 -3.61 -2.85 3.79
C VAL A 190 -4.48 -3.33 2.63
N MET A 191 -4.73 -2.47 1.66
CA MET A 191 -5.56 -2.77 0.51
C MET A 191 -4.84 -2.35 -0.78
N ASP A 192 -4.93 -3.18 -1.82
CA ASP A 192 -4.58 -2.73 -3.17
C ASP A 192 -5.69 -1.82 -3.67
N VAL A 193 -5.36 -0.57 -3.96
CA VAL A 193 -6.35 0.44 -4.35
C VAL A 193 -6.46 0.62 -5.87
N THR A 194 -5.62 -0.11 -6.61
CA THR A 194 -5.62 -0.18 -8.07
C THR A 194 -6.14 -1.55 -8.52
N ALA A 195 -6.89 -1.57 -9.62
CA ALA A 195 -7.40 -2.80 -10.23
C ALA A 195 -6.53 -3.27 -11.42
N GLY A 196 -5.31 -2.74 -11.52
CA GLY A 196 -4.43 -2.86 -12.68
C GLY A 196 -3.21 -3.76 -12.45
N ALA A 197 -2.27 -3.74 -13.38
CA ALA A 197 -1.05 -4.55 -13.32
C ALA A 197 -0.06 -4.05 -12.25
N GLU A 198 -0.08 -2.74 -11.99
CA GLU A 198 0.64 -2.12 -10.87
C GLU A 198 -0.08 -2.44 -9.56
N VAL A 199 0.70 -2.77 -8.53
CA VAL A 199 0.16 -3.05 -7.20
C VAL A 199 0.47 -1.88 -6.28
N TRP A 200 -0.57 -1.26 -5.73
CA TRP A 200 -0.45 -0.11 -4.83
C TRP A 200 -1.07 -0.40 -3.48
N ASN A 201 -0.22 -0.81 -2.53
CA ASN A 201 -0.61 -1.10 -1.16
C ASN A 201 -0.79 0.18 -0.36
N GLN A 202 -2.01 0.43 0.12
CA GLN A 202 -2.32 1.61 0.92
C GLN A 202 -2.91 1.23 2.29
N PRO A 203 -2.56 1.95 3.37
CA PRO A 203 -3.13 1.70 4.69
C PRO A 203 -4.51 2.36 4.80
N VAL A 204 -5.54 1.52 4.92
CA VAL A 204 -6.95 1.95 5.00
C VAL A 204 -7.29 2.39 6.42
N TYR A 205 -7.91 3.56 6.57
CA TYR A 205 -8.28 4.10 7.89
C TYR A 205 -9.77 4.35 8.08
N SER A 206 -10.57 4.27 7.00
CA SER A 206 -12.01 4.50 7.09
C SER A 206 -12.79 3.67 6.07
N PHE A 207 -13.93 3.15 6.52
CA PHE A 207 -14.96 2.56 5.68
C PHE A 207 -16.30 3.12 6.13
N LYS A 208 -17.01 3.74 5.19
CA LYS A 208 -18.31 4.36 5.45
C LYS A 208 -19.32 3.89 4.43
N VAL A 209 -20.41 3.29 4.91
CA VAL A 209 -21.62 3.09 4.11
C VAL A 209 -22.29 4.45 3.91
N LEU A 210 -22.46 4.86 2.66
CA LEU A 210 -23.09 6.13 2.28
C LEU A 210 -24.60 5.96 2.10
N SER A 211 -25.03 4.86 1.48
CA SER A 211 -26.43 4.50 1.33
C SER A 211 -26.60 2.98 1.27
N GLN A 212 -27.79 2.53 1.66
CA GLN A 212 -28.25 1.15 1.51
C GLN A 212 -29.69 1.20 0.99
N THR A 213 -30.01 0.38 0.00
CA THR A 213 -31.35 0.27 -0.57
C THR A 213 -31.70 -1.19 -0.77
N GLU A 214 -32.71 -1.65 -0.05
CA GLU A 214 -33.18 -3.03 -0.16
C GLU A 214 -33.95 -3.21 -1.48
N MET A 215 -33.72 -4.35 -2.11
CA MET A 215 -34.30 -4.76 -3.38
C MET A 215 -34.72 -6.23 -3.32
N THR A 216 -35.73 -6.60 -4.09
CA THR A 216 -35.95 -8.03 -4.38
C THR A 216 -34.85 -8.55 -5.33
N PRO A 217 -34.56 -9.87 -5.34
CA PRO A 217 -33.64 -10.44 -6.32
C PRO A 217 -34.03 -10.13 -7.77
N SER A 218 -35.33 -10.15 -8.08
CA SER A 218 -35.86 -9.80 -9.41
C SER A 218 -35.60 -8.35 -9.78
N ASP A 219 -35.86 -7.39 -8.87
CA ASP A 219 -35.63 -5.97 -9.14
C ASP A 219 -34.15 -5.68 -9.36
N ALA A 220 -33.29 -6.20 -8.47
CA ALA A 220 -31.85 -6.05 -8.61
C ALA A 220 -31.34 -6.66 -9.92
N SER A 221 -31.90 -7.80 -10.32
CA SER A 221 -31.53 -8.50 -11.55
C SER A 221 -31.92 -7.71 -12.81
N ASN A 222 -33.16 -7.24 -12.88
CA ASN A 222 -33.64 -6.45 -14.01
C ASN A 222 -32.86 -5.14 -14.13
N GLN A 223 -32.63 -4.45 -13.00
CA GLN A 223 -31.97 -3.15 -12.99
C GLN A 223 -30.48 -3.22 -13.37
N ASN A 224 -29.75 -4.25 -12.92
CA ASN A 224 -28.29 -4.29 -13.07
C ASN A 224 -27.81 -5.23 -14.19
N PHE A 225 -28.62 -6.22 -14.58
CA PHE A 225 -28.20 -7.29 -15.49
C PHE A 225 -29.20 -7.52 -16.65
N GLY A 226 -30.34 -6.82 -16.68
CA GLY A 226 -31.30 -6.89 -17.78
C GLY A 226 -32.03 -8.25 -17.90
N VAL A 227 -32.04 -9.06 -16.83
CA VAL A 227 -32.69 -10.37 -16.80
C VAL A 227 -33.62 -10.48 -15.59
N SER A 228 -34.71 -11.24 -15.71
CA SER A 228 -35.76 -11.32 -14.69
C SER A 228 -35.41 -12.16 -13.47
N THR A 229 -34.47 -13.08 -13.60
CA THR A 229 -34.05 -13.99 -12.53
C THR A 229 -32.61 -13.69 -12.14
N TYR A 230 -32.36 -13.47 -10.85
CA TYR A 230 -31.02 -13.17 -10.34
C TYR A 230 -30.05 -14.34 -10.62
N PRO A 231 -29.01 -14.15 -11.45
CA PRO A 231 -28.30 -15.29 -12.03
C PRO A 231 -27.17 -15.84 -11.14
N PHE A 232 -26.84 -15.19 -10.03
CA PHE A 232 -25.58 -15.46 -9.34
C PHE A 232 -25.65 -16.25 -8.05
N ASN A 233 -26.77 -16.16 -7.34
CA ASN A 233 -26.95 -16.85 -6.08
C ASN A 233 -28.43 -17.12 -5.84
N SER A 234 -28.87 -18.35 -6.11
CA SER A 234 -30.26 -18.76 -5.93
C SER A 234 -30.69 -18.83 -4.45
N ALA A 235 -29.75 -18.81 -3.51
CA ALA A 235 -30.05 -18.75 -2.08
C ALA A 235 -30.37 -17.34 -1.59
N ALA A 236 -29.98 -16.30 -2.34
CA ALA A 236 -30.25 -14.91 -1.98
C ALA A 236 -31.77 -14.64 -1.94
N GLN A 237 -32.28 -14.32 -0.76
CA GLN A 237 -33.69 -13.97 -0.53
C GLN A 237 -33.91 -12.46 -0.63
N ARG A 238 -32.88 -11.69 -0.27
CA ARG A 238 -32.86 -10.23 -0.30
C ARG A 238 -31.60 -9.75 -0.98
N ILE A 239 -31.68 -8.59 -1.64
CA ILE A 239 -30.53 -7.90 -2.18
C ILE A 239 -30.44 -6.51 -1.54
N MET A 240 -29.26 -6.11 -1.08
CA MET A 240 -29.00 -4.74 -0.64
C MET A 240 -28.08 -4.06 -1.63
N TYR A 241 -28.56 -3.04 -2.34
CA TYR A 241 -27.69 -2.14 -3.08
C TYR A 241 -26.97 -1.21 -2.09
N VAL A 242 -25.65 -1.18 -2.15
CA VAL A 242 -24.81 -0.40 -1.23
C VAL A 242 -23.91 0.52 -2.02
N GLU A 243 -23.92 1.81 -1.65
CA GLU A 243 -22.82 2.72 -1.96
C GLU A 243 -21.98 2.88 -0.70
N SER A 244 -20.69 2.59 -0.79
CA SER A 244 -19.75 2.78 0.31
C SER A 244 -18.54 3.59 -0.13
N ARG A 245 -17.81 4.14 0.83
CA ARG A 245 -16.55 4.85 0.64
C ARG A 245 -15.47 4.19 1.48
N VAL A 246 -14.35 3.86 0.86
CA VAL A 246 -13.12 3.45 1.56
C VAL A 246 -12.13 4.61 1.47
N SER A 247 -11.46 4.93 2.58
CA SER A 247 -10.43 5.97 2.63
C SER A 247 -9.10 5.42 3.12
N TRP A 248 -8.02 5.90 2.52
CA TRP A 248 -6.63 5.48 2.81
C TRP A 248 -5.67 6.68 2.76
N MET A 249 -4.46 6.50 3.30
CA MET A 249 -3.38 7.50 3.16
C MET A 249 -2.68 7.33 1.82
N ILE A 250 -2.25 8.43 1.20
CA ILE A 250 -1.36 8.43 0.03
C ILE A 250 0.04 8.91 0.39
N GLU A 251 0.92 8.84 -0.61
CA GLU A 251 2.33 9.07 -0.43
C GLU A 251 2.73 10.55 -0.33
N THR A 252 3.78 10.82 0.45
CA THR A 252 4.39 12.15 0.59
C THR A 252 5.82 12.07 1.14
N PHE A 253 6.60 13.12 0.87
CA PHE A 253 7.87 13.40 1.54
C PHE A 253 7.76 14.53 2.58
N GLU A 254 6.55 14.98 2.93
CA GLU A 254 6.36 16.01 3.97
C GLU A 254 6.83 15.49 5.34
N ASP A 255 7.72 16.25 5.97
CA ASP A 255 8.33 15.90 7.24
C ASP A 255 7.47 16.31 8.47
N GLY A 256 7.77 15.68 9.61
CA GLY A 256 7.11 15.89 10.88
C GLY A 256 6.04 14.84 11.22
N GLY A 257 5.48 14.96 12.43
CA GLY A 257 4.27 14.22 12.84
C GLY A 257 3.03 14.82 12.19
N LEU A 258 2.59 14.23 11.07
CA LEU A 258 1.50 14.73 10.24
C LEU A 258 0.13 14.41 10.85
N VAL A 259 0.00 13.26 11.51
CA VAL A 259 -1.23 12.81 12.18
C VAL A 259 -1.51 13.68 13.39
N SER A 260 -0.53 13.81 14.29
CA SER A 260 -0.70 14.58 15.53
C SER A 260 -0.88 16.09 15.29
N SER A 261 -0.31 16.62 14.21
CA SER A 261 -0.50 18.01 13.81
C SER A 261 -1.74 18.26 12.92
N GLY A 262 -2.53 17.24 12.58
CA GLY A 262 -3.67 17.35 11.65
C GLY A 262 -3.31 17.60 10.18
N ARG A 263 -2.03 17.62 9.81
CA ARG A 263 -1.55 17.84 8.44
C ARG A 263 -1.73 16.60 7.54
N ALA A 264 -1.90 15.42 8.14
CA ALA A 264 -2.20 14.18 7.43
C ALA A 264 -3.46 14.27 6.54
N SER A 265 -4.40 15.17 6.87
CA SER A 265 -5.61 15.42 6.09
C SER A 265 -5.37 15.79 4.62
N LYS A 266 -4.20 16.35 4.29
CA LYS A 266 -3.81 16.64 2.89
C LYS A 266 -3.51 15.38 2.06
N TYR A 267 -3.23 14.28 2.75
CA TYR A 267 -2.83 12.98 2.19
C TYR A 267 -3.92 11.93 2.40
N GLU A 268 -5.12 12.36 2.77
CA GLU A 268 -6.31 11.54 2.79
C GLU A 268 -6.90 11.47 1.38
N THR A 269 -7.15 10.26 0.90
CA THR A 269 -7.95 10.05 -0.31
C THR A 269 -9.03 9.00 -0.05
N SER A 270 -9.98 8.91 -0.97
CA SER A 270 -11.04 7.93 -0.86
C SER A 270 -11.62 7.55 -2.22
N LYS A 271 -12.25 6.38 -2.27
CA LYS A 271 -12.98 5.92 -3.44
C LYS A 271 -14.31 5.34 -3.03
N LYS A 272 -15.29 5.56 -3.90
CA LYS A 272 -16.62 4.98 -3.74
C LYS A 272 -16.65 3.62 -4.43
N TYR A 273 -17.32 2.68 -3.78
CA TYR A 273 -17.63 1.39 -4.35
C TYR A 273 -19.12 1.10 -4.29
N THR A 274 -19.64 0.56 -5.39
CA THR A 274 -21.05 0.18 -5.53
C THR A 274 -21.18 -1.33 -5.75
N TYR A 275 -22.04 -1.96 -4.96
CA TYR A 275 -22.25 -3.40 -4.99
C TYR A 275 -23.61 -3.80 -4.46
N LEU A 276 -24.01 -5.01 -4.82
CA LEU A 276 -25.14 -5.72 -4.27
C LEU A 276 -24.62 -6.66 -3.18
N LEU A 277 -25.19 -6.63 -1.98
CA LEU A 277 -25.04 -7.71 -1.00
C LEU A 277 -26.14 -8.74 -1.23
N GLU A 278 -25.76 -10.01 -1.25
CA GLU A 278 -26.66 -11.16 -1.33
C GLU A 278 -26.96 -11.60 0.10
N LEU A 279 -28.23 -11.54 0.53
CA LEU A 279 -28.63 -11.76 1.92
C LEU A 279 -29.71 -12.86 2.04
N ASP A 280 -29.72 -13.54 3.18
CA ASP A 280 -30.89 -14.34 3.60
C ASP A 280 -31.98 -13.46 4.26
N ASN A 281 -33.02 -14.09 4.80
CA ASN A 281 -34.11 -13.37 5.48
C ASN A 281 -33.75 -12.79 6.85
N ASP A 282 -32.65 -13.26 7.44
CA ASP A 282 -32.12 -12.80 8.73
C ASP A 282 -31.01 -11.74 8.54
N PHE A 283 -30.83 -11.25 7.31
CA PHE A 283 -29.79 -10.28 6.92
C PHE A 283 -28.35 -10.79 7.07
N ASN A 284 -28.13 -12.11 7.08
CA ASN A 284 -26.78 -12.65 6.98
C ASN A 284 -26.25 -12.45 5.56
N ILE A 285 -24.99 -12.01 5.45
CA ILE A 285 -24.32 -11.84 4.16
C ILE A 285 -23.93 -13.22 3.62
N LEU A 286 -24.55 -13.62 2.51
CA LEU A 286 -24.25 -14.84 1.78
C LEU A 286 -23.19 -14.62 0.69
N GLY A 287 -23.06 -13.37 0.22
CA GLY A 287 -22.17 -13.01 -0.87
C GLY A 287 -22.39 -11.58 -1.35
N GLY A 288 -21.96 -11.29 -2.58
CA GLY A 288 -22.24 -10.01 -3.22
C GLY A 288 -21.73 -9.92 -4.65
N LYS A 289 -22.13 -8.84 -5.35
CA LYS A 289 -21.72 -8.54 -6.73
C LYS A 289 -21.39 -7.07 -6.90
N TRP A 290 -20.24 -6.81 -7.50
CA TRP A 290 -19.88 -5.48 -7.96
C TRP A 290 -20.85 -5.02 -9.05
N VAL A 291 -21.22 -3.74 -9.03
CA VAL A 291 -22.08 -3.11 -10.05
C VAL A 291 -21.53 -1.74 -10.43
N GLY A 292 -22.10 -1.10 -11.46
CA GLY A 292 -21.61 0.19 -11.96
C GLY A 292 -20.14 0.13 -12.40
N GLU A 293 -19.39 1.19 -12.08
CA GLU A 293 -17.95 1.29 -12.37
C GLU A 293 -17.11 0.30 -11.54
N SER A 294 -17.59 -0.05 -10.34
CA SER A 294 -16.91 -1.00 -9.47
C SER A 294 -16.89 -2.41 -10.02
N LYS A 295 -17.51 -2.74 -11.17
CA LYS A 295 -17.37 -4.05 -11.83
C LYS A 295 -15.95 -4.35 -12.32
N THR A 296 -15.22 -3.30 -12.68
CA THR A 296 -13.85 -3.39 -13.21
C THR A 296 -12.87 -2.56 -12.40
N ASP A 297 -13.38 -1.73 -11.49
CA ASP A 297 -12.59 -0.80 -10.70
C ASP A 297 -12.86 -0.98 -9.21
N HIS A 298 -12.40 -2.13 -8.70
CA HIS A 298 -12.50 -2.57 -7.31
C HIS A 298 -11.14 -3.06 -6.81
N PRO A 299 -10.90 -3.15 -5.49
CA PRO A 299 -9.67 -3.71 -4.95
C PRO A 299 -9.48 -5.17 -5.36
N ASP A 300 -8.25 -5.60 -5.60
CA ASP A 300 -7.90 -7.00 -5.88
C ASP A 300 -7.76 -7.81 -4.57
N PHE A 301 -7.18 -7.21 -3.54
CA PHE A 301 -6.95 -7.89 -2.27
C PHE A 301 -6.92 -6.93 -1.07
N LEU A 302 -7.10 -7.53 0.11
CA LEU A 302 -6.84 -6.89 1.39
C LEU A 302 -6.06 -7.85 2.28
N TRP A 303 -5.17 -7.30 3.10
CA TRP A 303 -4.36 -8.08 4.02
C TRP A 303 -4.01 -7.34 5.29
N ILE A 304 -3.83 -8.10 6.37
CA ILE A 304 -3.57 -7.57 7.71
C ILE A 304 -2.20 -8.09 8.18
N PRO A 305 -1.27 -7.21 8.60
CA PRO A 305 -0.06 -7.65 9.29
C PRO A 305 -0.42 -8.15 10.71
N LYS A 306 0.00 -9.35 11.07
CA LYS A 306 -0.39 -9.96 12.37
C LYS A 306 0.35 -9.36 13.55
N ALA A 307 1.58 -8.90 13.34
CA ALA A 307 2.45 -8.38 14.39
C ALA A 307 3.51 -7.45 13.79
N ARG A 308 4.14 -6.69 14.66
CA ARG A 308 5.39 -6.00 14.38
C ARG A 308 6.52 -7.03 14.18
N PRO A 309 7.62 -6.67 13.49
CA PRO A 309 8.82 -7.49 13.44
C PRO A 309 9.34 -7.87 14.83
N ASP A 310 10.09 -8.98 14.92
CA ASP A 310 10.77 -9.34 16.17
C ASP A 310 11.80 -8.26 16.53
N MET A 311 11.86 -7.83 17.79
CA MET A 311 12.79 -6.81 18.27
C MET A 311 14.26 -7.17 17.99
N SER A 312 14.63 -8.45 17.92
CA SER A 312 16.00 -8.87 17.60
C SER A 312 16.29 -8.91 16.10
N LEU A 313 15.33 -8.56 15.23
CA LEU A 313 15.54 -8.54 13.78
C LEU A 313 16.68 -7.60 13.40
N VAL A 314 17.61 -8.16 12.63
CA VAL A 314 18.55 -7.41 11.79
C VAL A 314 18.25 -7.85 10.35
N THR A 315 17.89 -6.92 9.48
CA THR A 315 17.60 -7.22 8.08
C THR A 315 18.85 -7.69 7.33
N GLU A 316 18.68 -8.28 6.16
CA GLU A 316 19.82 -8.73 5.33
C GLU A 316 20.75 -7.58 4.92
N VAL A 317 20.21 -6.35 4.83
CA VAL A 317 21.02 -5.14 4.57
C VAL A 317 21.73 -4.61 5.81
N GLY A 318 21.47 -5.16 7.00
CA GLY A 318 22.15 -4.80 8.25
C GLY A 318 21.41 -3.79 9.13
N LEU A 319 20.14 -3.45 8.85
CA LEU A 319 19.35 -2.57 9.71
C LEU A 319 18.79 -3.36 10.90
N SER A 320 19.14 -2.95 12.11
CA SER A 320 18.57 -3.46 13.36
C SER A 320 17.23 -2.79 13.67
N TYR A 321 16.17 -3.58 13.80
CA TYR A 321 14.85 -3.08 14.19
C TYR A 321 14.88 -2.47 15.59
N GLN A 322 15.64 -3.05 16.54
CA GLN A 322 15.82 -2.47 17.88
C GLN A 322 16.40 -1.05 17.84
N ASN A 323 17.39 -0.81 16.97
CA ASN A 323 17.99 0.50 16.79
C ASN A 323 16.98 1.50 16.22
N VAL A 324 16.25 1.13 15.17
CA VAL A 324 15.21 1.98 14.57
C VAL A 324 14.08 2.26 15.57
N ARG A 325 13.68 1.27 16.36
CA ARG A 325 12.69 1.42 17.44
C ARG A 325 13.16 2.36 18.55
N THR A 326 14.46 2.41 18.83
CA THR A 326 15.03 3.37 19.78
C THR A 326 14.91 4.80 19.26
N LEU A 327 15.19 5.02 17.97
CA LEU A 327 14.98 6.32 17.33
C LEU A 327 13.49 6.71 17.34
N LEU A 328 12.61 5.77 16.98
CA LEU A 328 11.17 5.97 16.99
C LEU A 328 10.63 6.32 18.38
N TYR A 329 11.09 5.61 19.41
CA TYR A 329 10.68 5.87 20.79
C TYR A 329 11.02 7.30 21.22
N LYS A 330 12.22 7.78 20.88
CA LYS A 330 12.61 9.18 21.12
C LYS A 330 11.74 10.15 20.31
N ALA A 331 11.49 9.85 19.04
CA ALA A 331 10.75 10.73 18.13
C ALA A 331 9.27 10.85 18.49
N THR A 332 8.75 9.90 19.27
CA THR A 332 7.35 9.86 19.73
C THR A 332 7.16 10.42 21.14
N ASN A 333 8.18 10.38 22.01
CA ASN A 333 8.05 10.64 23.45
C ASN A 333 8.94 11.76 24.01
N LEU A 334 9.45 12.69 23.19
CA LEU A 334 10.34 13.79 23.62
C LEU A 334 9.74 14.81 24.63
N TYR A 335 8.59 14.50 25.24
CA TYR A 335 7.95 15.29 26.30
C TYR A 335 7.58 14.47 27.57
N MET A 336 8.23 13.32 27.81
CA MET A 336 8.24 12.65 29.14
C MET A 336 9.61 12.75 29.79
#